data_AF-A0A2E6W4H2-F1
#
_entry.id   AF-A0A2E6W4H2-F1
#
_cell.length_a   1.000
_cell.length_b   1.000
_cell.length_c   1.000
_cell.angle_alpha   90.00
_cell.angle_beta   90.00
_cell.angle_gamma   90.00
#
_symmetry.space_group_name_H-M   'P 1'
#
loop_
_entity.id
_entity.type
_entity.pdbx_description
1 polymer ?
#
loop_
_entity_poly.entity_id
_entity_poly.type
_entity_poly.pdbx_seq_one_letter_code
_entity_poly.pdbx_strand_id
1 'polypeptide(L)'
;MKAERFLLLNALKKILRNSRGRQLSKDVAIIINNSIKAEKAETLELIAKLTANHIAEVHQRSIFNPKFYDQGLRQLESKNGKAKVENDQSGWTAGVLAVIFLKSEQLGEEGEGATQAICNFIRSYDIDSYNILTGKKRL
;
A
#
# COMPACT_ATOMS: atom_id res chain seq x y z
N MET A 1 10.33 -21.95 -2.14
CA MET A 1 9.38 -20.86 -1.77
C MET A 1 9.59 -20.21 -0.38
N LYS A 2 10.63 -20.53 0.41
CA LYS A 2 10.84 -19.86 1.74
C LYS A 2 11.67 -18.57 1.69
N ALA A 3 12.50 -18.35 0.66
CA ALA A 3 13.43 -17.23 0.61
C ALA A 3 12.77 -15.88 0.24
N GLU A 4 11.81 -15.88 -0.69
CA GLU A 4 11.09 -14.65 -1.10
C GLU A 4 10.20 -14.10 0.02
N ARG A 5 9.64 -14.98 0.87
CA ARG A 5 8.88 -14.62 2.07
C ARG A 5 9.70 -13.85 3.12
N PHE A 6 11.03 -13.98 3.13
CA PHE A 6 11.89 -13.32 4.12
C PHE A 6 12.30 -11.90 3.69
N LEU A 7 12.44 -11.66 2.38
CA LEU A 7 12.84 -10.36 1.83
C LEU A 7 11.82 -9.25 2.11
N LEU A 8 10.54 -9.59 2.14
CA LEU A 8 9.46 -8.63 2.30
C LEU A 8 9.18 -8.23 3.77
N LEU A 9 9.60 -9.04 4.74
CA LEU A 9 9.40 -8.78 6.17
C LEU A 9 10.33 -7.69 6.72
N ASN A 10 11.58 -7.71 6.29
CA ASN A 10 12.51 -6.62 6.57
C ASN A 10 12.17 -5.37 5.75
N ALA A 11 11.46 -5.52 4.62
CA ALA A 11 11.08 -4.41 3.77
C ALA A 11 10.16 -3.42 4.50
N LEU A 12 9.15 -3.87 5.25
CA LEU A 12 8.20 -2.94 5.90
C LEU A 12 8.86 -2.11 7.01
N LYS A 13 9.63 -2.75 7.90
CA LYS A 13 10.43 -2.03 8.92
C LYS A 13 11.48 -1.11 8.29
N LYS A 14 12.06 -1.47 7.14
CA LYS A 14 13.02 -0.66 6.39
C LYS A 14 12.34 0.55 5.72
N ILE A 15 11.16 0.34 5.13
CA ILE A 15 10.30 1.36 4.50
C ILE A 15 9.96 2.44 5.54
N LEU A 16 9.56 2.04 6.74
CA LEU A 16 9.17 2.98 7.79
C LEU A 16 10.32 3.80 8.37
N ARG A 17 11.55 3.25 8.37
CA ARG A 17 12.69 3.87 9.05
C ARG A 17 13.48 4.83 8.20
N ASN A 18 13.68 4.58 6.90
CA ASN A 18 14.55 5.39 6.03
C ASN A 18 14.37 5.04 4.54
N SER A 19 13.18 5.27 3.97
CA SER A 19 12.97 5.05 2.54
C SER A 19 13.04 6.35 1.75
N ARG A 20 13.98 6.41 0.80
CA ARG A 20 14.03 7.47 -0.22
C ARG A 20 12.95 7.20 -1.26
N GLY A 21 12.34 8.25 -1.83
CA GLY A 21 11.22 8.07 -2.76
C GLY A 21 11.55 7.22 -4.01
N ARG A 22 12.80 7.31 -4.50
CA ARG A 22 13.31 6.43 -5.57
C ARG A 22 13.34 4.95 -5.18
N GLN A 23 13.63 4.64 -3.91
CA GLN A 23 13.61 3.27 -3.41
C GLN A 23 12.17 2.76 -3.28
N LEU A 24 11.26 3.59 -2.77
CA LEU A 24 9.84 3.25 -2.68
C LEU A 24 9.25 2.92 -4.05
N SER A 25 9.59 3.70 -5.07
CA SER A 25 9.11 3.46 -6.44
C SER A 25 9.58 2.10 -6.98
N LYS A 26 10.83 1.73 -6.71
CA LYS A 26 11.37 0.40 -7.08
C LYS A 26 10.69 -0.73 -6.30
N ASP A 27 10.52 -0.55 -4.99
CA ASP A 27 9.91 -1.57 -4.12
C ASP A 27 8.45 -1.82 -4.53
N VAL A 28 7.69 -0.75 -4.83
CA VAL A 28 6.31 -0.84 -5.34
C VAL A 28 6.25 -1.59 -6.66
N ALA A 29 7.13 -1.25 -7.61
CA ALA A 29 7.16 -1.94 -8.90
C ALA A 29 7.43 -3.44 -8.74
N ILE A 30 8.34 -3.82 -7.84
CA ILE A 30 8.64 -5.23 -7.54
C ILE A 30 7.42 -5.93 -6.93
N ILE A 31 6.79 -5.32 -5.92
CA ILE A 31 5.62 -5.89 -5.24
C ILE A 31 4.47 -6.11 -6.25
N ILE A 32 4.09 -5.06 -6.99
CA ILE A 32 2.99 -5.13 -7.96
C ILE A 32 3.28 -6.17 -9.04
N ASN A 33 4.48 -6.15 -9.64
CA ASN A 33 4.81 -7.11 -10.70
C ASN A 33 4.81 -8.56 -10.21
N ASN A 34 5.23 -8.80 -8.97
CA ASN A 34 5.18 -10.13 -8.38
C ASN A 34 3.74 -10.56 -8.10
N SER A 35 2.89 -9.67 -7.58
CA SER A 35 1.47 -9.95 -7.38
C SER A 35 0.78 -10.28 -8.71
N ILE A 36 1.01 -9.49 -9.76
CA ILE A 36 0.41 -9.73 -11.09
C ILE A 36 0.80 -11.09 -11.66
N LYS A 37 2.04 -11.54 -11.41
CA LYS A 37 2.52 -12.85 -11.89
C LYS A 37 1.99 -14.03 -11.08
N ALA A 38 1.76 -13.83 -9.79
CA ALA A 38 1.44 -14.91 -8.85
C ALA A 38 -0.07 -15.10 -8.64
N GLU A 39 -0.85 -14.04 -8.79
CA GLU A 39 -2.25 -13.99 -8.34
C GLU A 39 -3.24 -13.92 -9.50
N LYS A 40 -4.48 -14.37 -9.26
CA LYS A 40 -5.60 -14.23 -10.20
C LYS A 40 -6.17 -12.81 -10.18
N ALA A 41 -6.90 -12.44 -11.24
CA ALA A 41 -7.54 -11.13 -11.36
C ALA A 41 -8.43 -10.78 -10.14
N GLU A 42 -9.21 -11.73 -9.63
CA GLU A 42 -10.07 -11.55 -8.45
C GLU A 42 -9.27 -11.20 -7.19
N THR A 43 -8.11 -11.86 -7.01
CA THR A 43 -7.20 -11.56 -5.91
C THR A 43 -6.55 -10.19 -6.08
N LEU A 44 -6.19 -9.80 -7.31
CA LEU A 44 -5.62 -8.49 -7.61
C LEU A 44 -6.63 -7.36 -7.35
N GLU A 45 -7.90 -7.57 -7.70
CA GLU A 45 -9.02 -6.68 -7.34
C GLU A 45 -9.17 -6.57 -5.81
N LEU A 46 -9.14 -7.71 -5.10
CA LEU A 46 -9.19 -7.69 -3.64
C LEU A 46 -8.01 -6.92 -3.02
N ILE A 47 -6.79 -7.13 -3.50
CA ILE A 47 -5.60 -6.41 -3.04
C ILE A 47 -5.77 -4.90 -3.30
N ALA A 48 -6.18 -4.50 -4.51
CA ALA A 48 -6.42 -3.11 -4.86
C ALA A 48 -7.47 -2.45 -3.94
N LYS A 49 -8.60 -3.13 -3.71
CA LYS A 49 -9.67 -2.68 -2.82
C LYS A 49 -9.20 -2.52 -1.38
N LEU A 50 -8.50 -3.51 -0.84
CA LEU A 50 -7.96 -3.46 0.52
C LEU A 50 -6.91 -2.35 0.67
N THR A 51 -6.03 -2.17 -0.32
CA THR A 51 -5.04 -1.08 -0.32
C THR A 51 -5.74 0.27 -0.27
N ALA A 52 -6.73 0.50 -1.14
CA ALA A 52 -7.47 1.75 -1.15
C ALA A 52 -8.20 2.01 0.17
N ASN A 53 -8.85 0.98 0.74
CA ASN A 53 -9.52 1.08 2.03
C ASN A 53 -8.56 1.45 3.17
N HIS A 54 -7.37 0.85 3.20
CA HIS A 54 -6.35 1.16 4.20
C HIS A 54 -5.83 2.59 4.08
N ILE A 55 -5.63 3.09 2.86
CA ILE A 55 -5.23 4.48 2.63
C ILE A 55 -6.36 5.43 3.08
N ALA A 56 -7.58 5.18 2.64
CA ALA A 56 -8.74 5.99 2.98
C ALA A 56 -8.98 6.04 4.49
N GLU A 57 -8.84 4.92 5.21
CA GLU A 57 -8.98 4.87 6.67
C GLU A 57 -7.96 5.79 7.37
N VAL A 58 -6.71 5.80 6.91
CA VAL A 58 -5.67 6.68 7.48
C VAL A 58 -5.95 8.13 7.11
N HIS A 59 -6.23 8.43 5.83
CA HIS A 59 -6.55 9.79 5.37
C HIS A 59 -7.74 10.40 6.11
N GLN A 60 -8.87 9.69 6.18
CA GLN A 60 -10.08 10.17 6.86
C GLN A 60 -9.81 10.55 8.32
N ARG A 61 -9.01 9.76 9.04
CA ARG A 61 -8.65 10.06 10.43
C ARG A 61 -7.62 11.19 10.54
N SER A 62 -6.73 11.31 9.55
CA SER A 62 -5.68 12.32 9.50
C SER A 62 -6.20 13.71 9.17
N ILE A 63 -7.30 13.82 8.39
CA ILE A 63 -7.97 15.10 8.07
C ILE A 63 -8.32 15.87 9.35
N PHE A 64 -8.77 15.17 10.39
CA PHE A 64 -9.17 15.79 11.65
C PHE A 64 -7.99 16.06 12.60
N ASN A 65 -6.85 15.38 12.40
CA ASN A 65 -5.67 15.59 13.22
C ASN A 65 -4.41 15.02 12.51
N PRO A 66 -3.51 15.87 12.01
CA PRO A 66 -2.27 15.44 11.33
C PRO A 66 -1.37 14.51 12.15
N LYS A 67 -1.45 14.55 13.50
CA LYS A 67 -0.69 13.62 14.37
C LYS A 67 -1.16 12.17 14.23
N PHE A 68 -2.35 11.93 13.67
CA PHE A 68 -2.86 10.58 13.43
C PHE A 68 -2.17 9.87 12.26
N TYR A 69 -1.39 10.57 11.45
CA TYR A 69 -0.73 9.92 10.32
C TYR A 69 0.24 8.82 10.78
N ASP A 70 1.12 9.15 11.73
CA ASP A 70 2.06 8.18 12.31
C ASP A 70 1.34 7.09 13.11
N GLN A 71 0.22 7.42 13.76
CA GLN A 71 -0.62 6.43 14.44
C GLN A 71 -1.28 5.47 13.44
N GLY A 72 -1.74 5.99 12.29
CA GLY A 72 -2.32 5.21 11.20
C GLY A 72 -1.29 4.26 10.60
N LEU A 73 -0.06 4.73 10.37
CA LEU A 73 1.05 3.87 9.93
C LEU A 73 1.32 2.73 10.92
N ARG A 74 1.36 3.03 12.24
CA ARG A 74 1.51 1.99 13.28
C ARG A 74 0.33 1.01 13.32
N GLN A 75 -0.88 1.46 13.07
CA GLN A 75 -2.06 0.59 12.97
C GLN A 75 -1.94 -0.34 11.76
N LEU A 76 -1.50 0.17 10.60
CA LEU A 76 -1.25 -0.64 9.41
C LEU A 76 -0.13 -1.66 9.65
N GLU A 77 0.95 -1.30 10.36
CA GLU A 77 1.96 -2.26 10.79
C GLU A 77 1.38 -3.39 11.62
N SER A 78 0.50 -3.07 12.58
CA SER A 78 -0.17 -4.06 13.41
C SER A 78 -1.09 -4.97 12.58
N LYS A 79 -1.89 -4.40 11.67
CA LYS A 79 -2.75 -5.16 10.73
C LYS A 79 -1.92 -6.09 9.85
N ASN A 80 -0.79 -5.62 9.30
CA ASN A 80 0.12 -6.46 8.53
C ASN A 80 0.79 -7.57 9.35
N GLY A 81 1.11 -7.28 10.62
CA GLY A 81 1.59 -8.29 11.56
C GLY A 81 0.57 -9.41 11.75
N LYS A 82 -0.71 -9.08 11.89
CA LYS A 82 -1.81 -10.05 12.02
C LYS A 82 -2.05 -10.85 10.74
N ALA A 83 -2.17 -10.18 9.59
CA ALA A 83 -2.36 -10.83 8.29
C ALA A 83 -1.27 -11.87 8.02
N LYS A 84 -0.02 -11.58 8.42
CA LYS A 84 1.07 -12.56 8.35
C LYS A 84 0.84 -13.79 9.24
N VAL A 85 0.43 -13.59 10.50
CA VAL A 85 0.17 -14.71 11.43
C VAL A 85 -0.96 -15.60 10.91
N GLU A 86 -1.96 -14.99 10.29
CA GLU A 86 -3.14 -15.65 9.72
C GLU A 86 -2.89 -16.23 8.31
N ASN A 87 -1.68 -16.05 7.76
CA ASN A 87 -1.31 -16.41 6.38
C ASN A 87 -2.15 -15.71 5.28
N ASP A 88 -2.82 -14.60 5.60
CA ASP A 88 -3.53 -13.76 4.63
C ASP A 88 -2.54 -12.96 3.78
N GLN A 89 -2.21 -13.48 2.59
CA GLN A 89 -1.29 -12.83 1.65
C GLN A 89 -1.89 -11.56 1.04
N SER A 90 -3.21 -11.52 0.84
CA SER A 90 -3.88 -10.38 0.21
C SER A 90 -3.88 -9.19 1.14
N GLY A 91 -4.29 -9.39 2.40
CA GLY A 91 -4.24 -8.37 3.43
C GLY A 91 -2.81 -7.90 3.71
N TRP A 92 -1.86 -8.82 3.76
CA TRP A 92 -0.45 -8.47 3.96
C TRP A 92 0.12 -7.61 2.82
N THR A 93 -0.13 -7.99 1.55
CA THR A 93 0.31 -7.21 0.38
C THR A 93 -0.37 -5.85 0.35
N ALA A 94 -1.69 -5.83 0.60
CA ALA A 94 -2.47 -4.61 0.59
C ALA A 94 -2.00 -3.59 1.63
N GLY A 95 -1.68 -4.05 2.85
CA GLY A 95 -1.13 -3.20 3.89
C GLY A 95 0.28 -2.69 3.58
N VAL A 96 1.12 -3.49 2.92
CA VAL A 96 2.46 -3.04 2.48
C VAL A 96 2.31 -1.89 1.48
N LEU A 97 1.46 -2.05 0.47
CA LEU A 97 1.19 -1.02 -0.53
C LEU A 97 0.63 0.25 0.11
N ALA A 98 -0.32 0.13 1.05
CA ALA A 98 -0.87 1.28 1.77
C ALA A 98 0.20 2.05 2.58
N VAL A 99 1.11 1.34 3.27
CA VAL A 99 2.22 1.96 3.99
C VAL A 99 3.16 2.70 3.04
N ILE A 100 3.49 2.11 1.89
CA ILE A 100 4.36 2.78 0.90
C ILE A 100 3.67 4.01 0.33
N PHE A 101 2.39 3.93 -0.02
CA PHE A 101 1.61 5.07 -0.49
C PHE A 101 1.69 6.23 0.50
N LEU A 102 1.34 5.97 1.76
CA LEU A 102 1.33 6.98 2.80
C LEU A 102 2.74 7.55 3.07
N LYS A 103 3.79 6.72 3.04
CA LYS A 103 5.16 7.23 3.17
C LYS A 103 5.58 8.07 1.97
N SER A 104 5.16 7.70 0.77
CA SER A 104 5.46 8.44 -0.45
C SER A 104 4.82 9.83 -0.46
N GLU A 105 3.59 9.97 0.06
CA GLU A 105 2.95 11.28 0.21
C GLU A 105 3.70 12.20 1.18
N GLN A 106 4.25 11.66 2.28
CA GLN A 106 5.08 12.44 3.22
C GLN A 106 6.39 12.96 2.58
N LEU A 107 6.85 12.34 1.49
CA LEU A 107 8.05 12.73 0.76
C LEU A 107 7.79 13.75 -0.35
N GLY A 108 6.52 14.09 -0.64
CA GLY A 108 6.15 15.03 -1.70
C GLY A 108 6.63 14.56 -3.08
N GLU A 109 7.27 15.46 -3.84
CA GLU A 109 7.76 15.19 -5.20
C GLU A 109 8.68 13.96 -5.28
N GLU A 110 9.49 13.71 -4.26
CA GLU A 110 10.38 12.55 -4.27
C GLU A 110 9.60 11.22 -4.27
N GLY A 111 8.42 11.20 -3.64
CA GLY A 111 7.57 10.02 -3.50
C GLY A 111 6.60 9.80 -4.65
N GLU A 112 6.41 10.79 -5.53
CA GLU A 112 5.34 10.79 -6.54
C GLU A 112 5.33 9.53 -7.41
N GLY A 113 6.50 9.02 -7.79
CA GLY A 113 6.62 7.79 -8.59
C GLY A 113 5.98 6.56 -7.91
N ALA A 114 6.11 6.44 -6.58
CA ALA A 114 5.51 5.36 -5.82
C ALA A 114 4.00 5.57 -5.65
N THR A 115 3.58 6.81 -5.36
CA THR A 115 2.17 7.20 -5.26
C THR A 115 1.43 6.90 -6.56
N GLN A 116 1.99 7.32 -7.70
CA GLN A 116 1.37 7.14 -9.01
C GLN A 116 1.30 5.66 -9.42
N ALA A 117 2.34 4.87 -9.12
CA ALA A 117 2.34 3.44 -9.41
C ALA A 117 1.24 2.70 -8.65
N ILE A 118 1.04 3.02 -7.37
CA ILE A 118 -0.04 2.44 -6.55
C ILE A 118 -1.42 2.92 -7.04
N CYS A 119 -1.57 4.22 -7.32
CA CYS A 119 -2.79 4.76 -7.92
C CYS A 119 -3.17 4.06 -9.23
N ASN A 120 -2.20 3.84 -10.12
CA ASN A 120 -2.42 3.15 -11.39
C ASN A 120 -2.79 1.68 -11.17
N PHE A 121 -2.16 1.00 -10.21
CA PHE A 121 -2.55 -0.34 -9.82
C PHE A 121 -4.00 -0.40 -9.34
N ILE A 122 -4.38 0.46 -8.39
CA ILE A 122 -5.77 0.52 -7.89
C ILE A 122 -6.73 0.82 -9.04
N ARG A 123 -6.42 1.81 -9.90
CA ARG A 123 -7.25 2.16 -11.06
C ARG A 123 -7.46 0.98 -12.02
N SER A 124 -6.46 0.10 -12.16
CA SER A 124 -6.49 -1.01 -13.13
C SER A 124 -7.35 -2.18 -12.65
N TYR A 125 -7.52 -2.34 -11.34
CA TYR A 125 -8.18 -3.51 -10.75
C TYR A 125 -9.42 -3.16 -9.90
N ASP A 126 -9.55 -1.91 -9.43
CA ASP A 126 -10.72 -1.41 -8.70
C ASP A 126 -10.90 0.11 -8.95
N ILE A 127 -11.56 0.42 -10.07
CA ILE A 127 -11.81 1.80 -10.51
C ILE A 127 -12.69 2.57 -9.52
N ASP A 128 -13.61 1.90 -8.82
CA ASP A 128 -14.52 2.54 -7.88
C ASP A 128 -13.76 3.01 -6.64
N SER A 129 -12.89 2.16 -6.10
CA SER A 129 -11.99 2.56 -5.00
C SER A 129 -11.01 3.66 -5.43
N TYR A 130 -10.48 3.62 -6.65
CA TYR A 130 -9.63 4.70 -7.18
C TYR A 130 -10.37 6.06 -7.24
N ASN A 131 -11.60 6.04 -7.70
CA ASN A 131 -12.46 7.22 -7.81
C ASN A 131 -12.77 7.83 -6.44
N ILE A 132 -13.05 6.97 -5.44
CA ILE A 132 -13.24 7.40 -4.05
C ILE A 132 -11.97 8.02 -3.50
N LEU A 133 -10.82 7.36 -3.70
CA LEU A 133 -9.52 7.81 -3.22
C LEU A 133 -9.13 9.18 -3.79
N THR A 134 -9.37 9.39 -5.09
CA THR A 134 -8.96 10.61 -5.80
C THR A 134 -10.03 11.70 -5.84
N GLY A 135 -11.21 11.46 -5.25
CA GLY A 135 -12.34 12.39 -5.32
C GLY A 135 -12.93 12.56 -6.72
N LYS A 136 -12.53 11.75 -7.70
CA LYS A 136 -13.06 11.78 -9.07
C LYS A 136 -14.31 10.92 -9.14
N LYS A 137 -15.50 11.52 -9.07
CA LYS A 137 -16.75 10.79 -9.36
C LYS A 137 -16.74 10.31 -10.83
N ARG A 138 -17.17 9.07 -11.06
CA ARG A 138 -17.53 8.55 -12.40
C ARG A 138 -18.47 9.58 -13.06
N LEU A 139 -18.02 10.19 -14.16
CA LEU A 139 -18.87 10.96 -15.07
C LEU A 139 -19.68 9.99 -15.93
#